data_AF-A0A9E5QBX4-F1
#
_entry.id   AF-A0A9E5QBX4-F1
#
_cell.length_a   1.000
_cell.length_b   1.000
_cell.length_c   1.000
_cell.angle_alpha   90.00
_cell.angle_beta   90.00
_cell.angle_gamma   90.00
#
_symmetry.space_group_name_H-M   'P 1'
#
loop_
_entity.id
_entity.type
_entity.pdbx_description
1 polymer ?
#
loop_
_entity_poly.entity_id
_entity_poly.type
_entity_poly.pdbx_seq_one_letter_code
_entity_poly.pdbx_strand_id
1 'polypeptide(L)'
;MEDNLDNVFNPDPLLKLGGDITRCAGPKAGLRRDAPREERTVDVTVNGEPMMEDRVYTIGTSGGRTQLRDEEREATDRSAVEELIDYIAALSEPISANPVDVYEDVS
;
A
#
# COMPACT_ATOMS: atom_id res chain seq x y z
N MET A 1 3.50 5.19 3.90
CA MET A 1 2.26 4.76 4.60
C MET A 1 1.87 5.78 5.66
N GLU A 2 2.78 6.15 6.57
CA GLU A 2 2.58 7.20 7.59
C GLU A 2 1.89 8.48 7.11
N ASP A 3 2.39 9.12 6.05
CA ASP A 3 1.78 10.36 5.51
C ASP A 3 0.29 10.20 5.15
N ASN A 4 -0.12 9.02 4.68
CA ASN A 4 -1.51 8.72 4.37
C ASN A 4 -2.32 8.47 5.64
N LEU A 5 -1.74 7.82 6.65
CA LEU A 5 -2.38 7.60 7.95
C LEU A 5 -2.62 8.92 8.70
N ASP A 6 -1.72 9.89 8.59
CA ASP A 6 -1.86 11.20 9.22
C ASP A 6 -3.06 12.01 8.71
N ASN A 7 -3.41 11.77 7.44
CA ASN A 7 -4.62 12.32 6.84
C ASN A 7 -5.87 11.54 7.26
N VAL A 8 -5.85 10.21 7.12
CA VAL A 8 -7.01 9.36 7.42
C VAL A 8 -7.43 9.46 8.90
N PHE A 9 -6.44 9.44 9.79
CA PHE A 9 -6.64 9.45 11.24
C PHE A 9 -6.43 10.84 11.87
N ASN A 10 -6.48 11.91 11.07
CA ASN A 10 -6.38 13.25 11.62
C ASN A 10 -7.51 13.49 12.65
N PRO A 11 -7.21 13.96 13.88
CA PRO A 11 -8.25 14.24 14.86
C PRO A 11 -9.13 15.43 14.44
N ASP A 12 -8.58 16.37 13.67
CA ASP A 12 -9.33 17.48 13.10
C ASP A 12 -10.02 17.03 11.79
N PRO A 13 -11.37 16.95 11.75
CA PRO A 13 -12.09 16.55 10.55
C PRO A 13 -11.89 17.53 9.37
N LEU A 14 -11.53 18.80 9.62
CA LEU A 14 -11.29 19.77 8.55
C LEU A 14 -9.96 19.53 7.81
N LEU A 15 -9.05 18.76 8.42
CA LEU A 15 -7.76 18.40 7.84
C LEU A 15 -7.79 17.06 7.09
N LYS A 16 -8.92 16.35 7.11
CA LYS A 16 -9.11 15.09 6.37
C LYS A 16 -9.40 15.40 4.90
N LEU A 17 -8.72 14.68 4.01
CA LEU A 17 -8.99 14.77 2.56
C LEU A 17 -10.11 13.83 2.09
N GLY A 18 -10.66 13.01 2.98
CA GLY A 18 -11.81 12.14 2.69
C GLY A 18 -11.48 10.86 1.91
N GLY A 19 -10.23 10.39 1.95
CA GLY A 19 -9.82 9.11 1.36
C GLY A 19 -9.60 8.01 2.40
N ASP A 20 -9.40 6.79 1.91
CA ASP A 20 -9.04 5.62 2.72
C ASP A 20 -7.51 5.44 2.85
N ILE A 21 -7.12 4.43 3.63
CA ILE A 21 -5.72 3.95 3.67
C ILE A 21 -5.35 3.35 2.31
N THR A 22 -4.15 3.69 1.83
CA THR A 22 -3.55 3.14 0.63
C THR A 22 -3.30 1.65 0.82
N ARG A 23 -3.88 0.82 -0.04
CA ARG A 23 -3.65 -0.63 -0.04
C ARG A 23 -2.35 -0.93 -0.79
N CYS A 24 -1.44 -1.64 -0.14
CA CYS A 24 -0.18 -2.09 -0.74
C CYS A 24 -0.09 -3.61 -0.61
N ALA A 25 0.00 -4.31 -1.75
CA ALA A 25 0.23 -5.74 -1.77
C ALA A 25 1.74 -6.03 -1.61
N GLY A 26 2.08 -7.06 -0.84
CA GLY A 26 3.47 -7.47 -0.56
C GLY A 26 3.88 -7.19 0.89
N PRO A 27 3.96 -5.93 1.33
CA PRO A 27 4.24 -5.61 2.73
C PRO A 27 3.10 -5.97 3.68
N LYS A 28 3.45 -6.32 4.91
CA LYS A 28 2.53 -6.39 6.06
C LYS A 28 3.05 -5.46 7.14
N ALA A 29 2.16 -4.80 7.87
CA ALA A 29 2.53 -3.92 8.98
C ALA A 29 1.44 -3.95 10.05
N GLY A 30 1.84 -3.77 11.31
CA GLY A 30 0.93 -3.42 12.39
C GLY A 30 0.51 -1.95 12.31
N LEU A 31 -0.69 -1.66 12.81
CA LEU A 31 -1.26 -0.32 12.82
C LEU A 31 -1.67 0.08 14.24
N ARG A 32 -1.02 1.13 14.78
CA ARG A 32 -1.43 1.81 16.02
C ARG A 32 -2.22 3.07 15.68
N ARG A 33 -3.54 2.94 15.62
CA ARG A 33 -4.44 4.02 15.17
C ARG A 33 -4.26 5.33 15.94
N ASP A 34 -4.19 5.23 17.26
CA ASP A 34 -4.20 6.40 18.16
C ASP A 34 -2.79 6.92 18.48
N ALA A 35 -1.75 6.33 17.88
CA ALA A 35 -0.38 6.79 18.05
C ALA A 35 -0.16 8.15 17.34
N PRO A 36 0.84 8.94 17.80
CA PRO A 36 1.28 10.14 17.09
C PRO A 36 1.69 9.85 15.64
N ARG A 37 1.75 10.91 14.83
CA ARG A 37 2.35 10.83 13.49
C ARG A 37 3.74 10.21 13.58
N GLU A 38 4.09 9.37 12.60
CA GLU A 38 5.37 8.65 12.52
C GLU A 38 5.48 7.43 13.45
N GLU A 39 4.49 7.17 14.31
CA GLU A 39 4.48 6.03 15.24
C GLU A 39 3.33 5.03 14.96
N ARG A 40 2.55 5.23 13.89
CA ARG A 40 1.35 4.43 13.60
C ARG A 40 1.66 3.12 12.89
N THR A 41 2.69 3.07 12.06
CA THR A 41 3.11 1.92 11.27
C THR A 41 4.24 1.21 12.00
N VAL A 42 4.01 -0.04 12.42
CA VAL A 42 4.99 -0.82 13.20
C VAL A 42 5.18 -2.20 12.58
N ASP A 43 6.28 -2.86 12.94
CA ASP A 43 6.55 -4.26 12.57
C ASP A 43 6.40 -4.54 11.06
N VAL A 44 6.91 -3.63 10.23
CA VAL A 44 6.81 -3.75 8.77
C VAL A 44 7.65 -4.92 8.30
N THR A 45 7.00 -5.86 7.61
CA THR A 45 7.64 -6.99 6.95
C THR A 45 7.36 -6.97 5.45
N VAL A 46 8.34 -7.38 4.64
CA VAL A 46 8.21 -7.55 3.20
C VAL A 46 8.64 -8.97 2.86
N ASN A 47 7.73 -9.75 2.28
CA ASN A 47 7.95 -11.18 2.00
C ASN A 47 8.33 -12.01 3.24
N GLY A 48 7.78 -11.67 4.41
CA GLY A 48 8.01 -12.38 5.67
C GLY A 48 9.26 -11.94 6.45
N GLU A 49 10.11 -11.10 5.87
CA GLU A 49 11.31 -10.56 6.52
C GLU A 49 11.07 -9.12 6.98
N PRO A 50 11.68 -8.67 8.09
CA PRO A 50 11.65 -7.26 8.49
C PRO A 50 12.10 -6.34 7.35
N MET A 51 11.39 -5.22 7.17
CA MET A 51 11.80 -4.20 6.22
C MET A 51 13.18 -3.67 6.61
N MET A 52 14.08 -3.59 5.62
CA MET A 52 15.42 -3.05 5.80
C MET A 52 15.45 -1.63 5.22
N GLU A 53 15.83 -0.65 6.04
CA GLU A 53 15.81 0.77 5.66
C GLU A 53 16.71 1.07 4.45
N ASP A 54 17.89 0.43 4.39
CA ASP A 54 18.87 0.66 3.33
C ASP A 54 18.64 -0.21 2.07
N ARG A 55 17.53 -0.95 2.00
CA ARG A 55 17.22 -1.81 0.85
C ARG A 55 16.33 -1.10 -0.15
N VAL A 56 16.68 -1.24 -1.44
CA VAL A 56 15.81 -0.82 -2.55
C VAL A 56 14.76 -1.89 -2.82
N TYR A 57 13.49 -1.47 -2.88
CA TYR A 57 12.34 -2.31 -3.20
C TYR A 57 11.65 -1.79 -4.45
N THR A 58 11.33 -2.70 -5.39
CA THR A 58 10.53 -2.35 -6.57
C THR A 58 9.05 -2.35 -6.21
N ILE A 59 8.33 -1.29 -6.61
CA ILE A 59 6.88 -1.16 -6.39
C ILE A 59 6.16 -0.84 -7.71
N GLY A 60 4.97 -1.40 -7.88
CA GLY A 60 4.03 -0.98 -8.93
C GLY A 60 3.01 0.01 -8.37
N THR A 61 2.70 1.08 -9.09
CA THR A 61 1.70 2.08 -8.67
C THR A 61 0.92 2.62 -9.86
N SER A 62 -0.34 3.00 -9.64
CA SER A 62 -1.20 3.63 -10.63
C SER A 62 -2.18 4.59 -9.95
N GLY A 63 -2.69 5.58 -10.69
CA GLY A 63 -3.74 6.51 -10.22
C GLY A 63 -3.28 7.54 -9.16
N GLY A 64 -1.98 7.62 -8.87
CA GLY A 64 -1.44 8.48 -7.82
C GLY A 64 -0.19 9.27 -8.23
N ARG A 65 0.57 9.65 -7.20
CA ARG A 65 1.80 10.45 -7.31
C ARG A 65 3.03 9.76 -6.72
N THR A 66 2.91 8.51 -6.27
CA THR A 66 4.01 7.75 -5.63
C THR A 66 5.22 7.62 -6.54
N GLN A 67 5.01 7.44 -7.85
CA GLN A 67 6.04 7.42 -8.88
C GLN A 67 6.84 8.72 -8.99
N LEU A 68 6.37 9.86 -8.44
CA LEU A 68 7.15 11.11 -8.41
C LEU A 68 8.22 11.11 -7.31
N ARG A 69 8.26 10.08 -6.46
CA ARG A 69 9.27 9.92 -5.40
C ARG A 69 10.54 9.21 -5.87
N ASP A 70 10.54 8.66 -7.08
CA ASP A 70 11.67 7.96 -7.67
C ASP A 70 12.03 8.61 -9.01
N GLU A 71 13.30 9.01 -9.15
CA GLU A 71 13.82 9.60 -10.38
C GLU A 71 14.08 8.54 -11.46
N GLU A 72 14.35 7.29 -11.06
CA GLU A 72 14.65 6.15 -11.94
C GLU A 72 13.41 5.32 -12.28
N ARG A 73 12.21 5.89 -12.05
CA ARG A 73 10.94 5.21 -12.33
C ARG A 73 10.82 4.74 -13.78
N GLU A 74 10.24 3.56 -13.94
CA GLU A 74 9.81 3.04 -15.23
C GLU A 74 8.28 3.05 -15.31
N ALA A 75 7.76 3.40 -16.49
CA ALA A 75 6.33 3.35 -16.77
C ALA A 75 6.06 2.26 -17.81
N THR A 76 4.94 1.56 -17.65
CA THR A 76 4.39 0.73 -18.73
C THR A 76 3.82 1.64 -19.82
N ASP A 77 3.86 1.18 -21.07
CA ASP A 77 3.23 1.89 -22.20
C ASP A 77 1.69 1.80 -22.17
N ARG A 78 1.13 1.05 -21.22
CA ARG A 78 -0.29 0.73 -21.09
C ARG A 78 -0.86 1.26 -19.78
N SER A 79 -2.16 1.51 -19.80
CA SER A 79 -2.92 1.84 -18.59
C SER A 79 -3.01 0.63 -17.65
N ALA A 80 -3.20 0.88 -16.35
CA ALA A 80 -3.37 -0.20 -15.36
C ALA A 80 -4.56 -1.12 -15.67
N VAL A 81 -5.60 -0.61 -16.36
CA VAL A 81 -6.75 -1.42 -16.80
C VAL A 81 -6.35 -2.39 -17.90
N GLU A 82 -5.57 -1.95 -18.88
CA GLU A 82 -5.07 -2.81 -19.96
C GLU A 82 -4.12 -3.89 -19.43
N GLU A 83 -3.21 -3.54 -18.51
CA GLU A 83 -2.36 -4.51 -17.82
C GLU A 83 -3.19 -5.57 -17.08
N LEU A 84 -4.29 -5.16 -16.42
CA LEU A 84 -5.18 -6.09 -15.73
C LEU A 84 -5.95 -6.99 -16.70
N ILE A 85 -6.43 -6.45 -17.83
CA ILE A 85 -7.11 -7.23 -18.87
C ILE A 85 -6.16 -8.30 -19.41
N ASP A 86 -4.93 -7.93 -19.75
CA ASP A 86 -3.94 -8.87 -20.29
C ASP A 86 -3.55 -9.92 -19.26
N TYR A 87 -3.38 -9.53 -18.00
CA TYR A 87 -3.17 -10.47 -16.90
C TYR A 87 -4.31 -11.50 -16.83
N ILE A 88 -5.57 -11.04 -16.81
CA ILE A 88 -6.74 -11.93 -16.73
C ILE A 88 -6.84 -12.83 -17.98
N ALA A 89 -6.60 -12.29 -19.17
CA ALA A 89 -6.67 -13.03 -20.43
C ALA A 89 -5.60 -14.11 -20.55
N ALA A 90 -4.44 -13.93 -19.90
CA ALA A 90 -3.36 -14.90 -19.88
C ALA A 90 -3.57 -16.05 -18.89
N LEU A 91 -4.55 -15.97 -17.98
CA LEU A 91 -4.81 -17.01 -17.00
C LEU A 91 -5.46 -18.24 -17.65
N SER A 92 -4.90 -19.43 -17.36
CA SER A 92 -5.51 -20.70 -17.74
C SER A 92 -6.59 -21.18 -16.76
N GLU A 93 -6.63 -20.60 -15.56
CA GLU A 93 -7.57 -20.94 -14.48
C GLU A 93 -8.19 -19.67 -13.87
N PRO A 94 -9.42 -19.75 -13.31
CA PRO A 94 -10.03 -18.60 -12.63
C PRO A 94 -9.20 -18.10 -11.44
N ILE A 95 -9.22 -16.78 -11.23
CA ILE A 95 -8.60 -16.17 -10.04
C ILE A 95 -9.30 -16.68 -8.78
N SER A 96 -8.55 -17.32 -7.88
CA SER A 96 -8.96 -17.60 -6.52
C SER A 96 -8.25 -16.64 -5.58
N ALA A 97 -9.01 -15.84 -4.84
CA ALA A 97 -8.49 -14.94 -3.81
C ALA A 97 -9.06 -15.36 -2.46
N ASN A 98 -8.18 -15.52 -1.47
CA ASN A 98 -8.55 -15.81 -0.09
C ASN A 98 -8.36 -14.52 0.73
N PRO A 99 -9.42 -13.71 0.93
CA PRO A 99 -9.31 -12.52 1.75
C PRO A 99 -8.91 -12.91 3.18
N VAL A 100 -8.16 -12.03 3.85
CA VAL A 100 -7.84 -12.23 5.26
C VAL A 100 -9.11 -11.89 6.05
N ASP A 101 -9.70 -12.90 6.69
CA ASP A 101 -10.98 -12.76 7.41
C ASP A 101 -10.85 -12.07 8.78
N VAL A 102 -9.62 -11.83 9.25
CA VAL A 102 -9.37 -11.32 10.61
C VAL A 102 -8.53 -10.06 10.56
N TYR A 103 -9.14 -8.94 10.95
CA TYR A 103 -8.45 -7.74 11.41
C TYR A 103 -8.18 -7.91 12.91
N GLU A 104 -6.92 -8.06 13.30
CA GLU A 104 -6.52 -7.99 14.71
C GLU A 104 -6.18 -6.54 15.03
N ASP A 105 -6.99 -5.94 15.90
CA ASP A 105 -6.69 -4.63 16.47
C ASP A 105 -5.57 -4.82 17.51
N VAL A 106 -4.40 -4.26 17.22
CA VAL A 106 -3.22 -4.29 18.09
C VAL A 106 -3.09 -3.01 18.93
N SER A 107 -4.18 -2.25 19.09
CA SER A 107 -4.25 -1.04 19.93
C SER A 107 -4.01 -1.30 21.41
#